data_AF-A0A7W4XYD7-F1
#
_entry.id   AF-A0A7W4XYD7-F1
#
_cell.length_a   1.000
_cell.length_b   1.000
_cell.length_c   1.000
_cell.angle_alpha   90.00
_cell.angle_beta   90.00
_cell.angle_gamma   90.00
#
_symmetry.space_group_name_H-M   'P 1'
#
loop_
_entity.id
_entity.type
_entity.pdbx_description
1 polymer ?
#
loop_
_entity_poly.entity_id
_entity_poly.type
_entity_poly.pdbx_seq_one_letter_code
_entity_poly.pdbx_strand_id
1 'polypeptide(L)'
;MTSSTAALLDEPPSTGRVPLPYGLPPYVDEREDAFGPEGPVLTHLDPDQGVLELVLVDPRLLPPAELPEVTAWTRRYLVVMLEVLAGQRPPQQLLRWSSADIYAGVQRRTALRARLRTRTSRTVRPARVVSLRVSFPRDGVAEVGGVLQDGDRVRAVALRVDRSTDRSGERWRVTALELG
;
A
#
# COMPACT_ATOMS: atom_id res chain seq x y z
N MET A 1 54.45 -34.47 -27.73
CA MET A 1 54.11 -33.05 -27.68
C MET A 1 52.63 -32.97 -27.29
N THR A 2 52.27 -32.97 -25.99
CA THR A 2 52.04 -31.78 -25.12
C THR A 2 51.11 -30.76 -25.81
N SER A 3 49.91 -30.39 -25.35
CA SER A 3 49.30 -30.25 -24.01
C SER A 3 47.76 -30.35 -24.19
N SER A 4 46.96 -30.95 -23.31
CA SER A 4 46.55 -30.53 -21.95
C SER A 4 46.00 -29.10 -21.87
N THR A 5 44.68 -28.95 -21.73
CA THR A 5 44.04 -27.86 -20.99
C THR A 5 42.70 -28.37 -20.47
N ALA A 6 42.63 -28.46 -19.15
CA ALA A 6 41.48 -28.89 -18.39
C ALA A 6 40.55 -27.69 -18.10
N ALA A 7 39.27 -28.06 -17.91
CA ALA A 7 38.33 -27.49 -16.96
C ALA A 7 38.03 -25.97 -17.02
N LEU A 8 36.77 -25.64 -17.30
CA LEU A 8 35.95 -24.95 -16.30
C LEU A 8 34.47 -25.19 -16.65
N LEU A 9 33.81 -26.04 -15.88
CA LEU A 9 32.35 -26.06 -15.81
C LEU A 9 31.96 -24.72 -15.18
N ASP A 10 31.23 -23.92 -15.95
CA ASP A 10 30.74 -22.60 -15.57
C ASP A 10 29.74 -22.77 -14.41
N GLU A 11 30.16 -22.43 -13.19
CA GLU A 11 29.23 -22.28 -12.07
C GLU A 11 28.28 -21.11 -12.37
N PRO A 12 26.95 -21.27 -12.27
CA PRO A 12 26.06 -20.14 -12.46
C PRO A 12 26.35 -19.10 -11.35
N PRO A 13 26.48 -17.81 -11.70
CA PRO A 13 26.87 -16.80 -10.73
C PRO A 13 25.85 -16.71 -9.59
N SER A 14 26.35 -16.77 -8.36
CA SER A 14 25.56 -16.56 -7.15
C SER A 14 24.81 -15.23 -7.25
N THR A 15 23.47 -15.28 -7.34
CA THR A 15 22.64 -14.09 -7.47
C THR A 15 22.59 -13.29 -6.17
N GLY A 16 23.56 -12.40 -5.98
CA GLY A 16 23.50 -11.36 -4.96
C GLY A 16 22.42 -10.34 -5.32
N ARG A 17 21.40 -10.17 -4.47
CA ARG A 17 20.39 -9.13 -4.66
C ARG A 17 20.93 -7.80 -4.13
N VAL A 18 21.27 -6.90 -5.04
CA VAL A 18 21.57 -5.50 -4.73
C VAL A 18 20.28 -4.68 -4.86
N PRO A 19 19.96 -3.74 -3.95
CA PRO A 19 18.84 -2.84 -4.12
C PRO A 19 19.02 -2.01 -5.38
N LEU A 20 18.03 -2.02 -6.27
CA LEU A 20 18.04 -1.17 -7.46
C LEU A 20 18.05 0.31 -7.01
N PRO A 21 19.01 1.13 -7.47
CA PRO A 21 18.90 2.57 -7.30
C PRO A 21 17.65 3.02 -8.07
N TYR A 22 16.76 3.77 -7.40
CA TYR A 22 15.62 4.39 -8.05
C TYR A 22 16.10 5.49 -9.00
N GLY A 23 16.51 5.10 -10.20
CA GLY A 23 16.70 5.95 -11.36
C GLY A 23 15.81 5.42 -12.48
N LEU A 24 14.72 6.16 -12.76
CA LEU A 24 13.72 5.99 -13.82
C LEU A 24 12.98 4.63 -13.93
N PRO A 25 11.66 4.62 -14.24
CA PRO A 25 10.89 3.39 -14.45
C PRO A 25 11.43 2.57 -15.64
N PRO A 26 11.44 1.22 -15.57
CA PRO A 26 12.04 0.36 -16.60
C PRO A 26 11.09 0.11 -17.78
N TYR A 27 10.54 1.17 -18.38
CA TYR A 27 9.87 1.03 -19.67
C TYR A 27 9.98 2.28 -20.53
N VAL A 28 11.07 2.35 -21.28
CA VAL A 28 11.11 2.95 -22.62
C VAL A 28 12.12 2.11 -23.40
N ASP A 29 11.66 1.46 -24.46
CA ASP A 29 12.54 0.87 -25.47
C ASP A 29 13.36 2.02 -26.07
N GLU A 30 14.67 2.03 -25.82
CA GLU A 30 15.63 3.06 -26.25
C GLU A 30 15.92 2.96 -27.76
N ARG A 31 14.88 2.97 -28.57
CA ARG A 31 15.02 3.45 -29.95
C ARG A 31 14.98 4.97 -29.88
N GLU A 32 16.17 5.56 -29.78
CA GLU A 32 16.43 7.00 -29.73
C GLU A 32 15.84 7.81 -30.91
N ASP A 33 15.18 7.16 -31.87
CA ASP A 33 14.54 7.78 -33.04
C ASP A 33 13.00 7.87 -32.97
N ALA A 34 12.34 7.42 -31.89
CA ALA A 34 10.87 7.25 -31.88
C ALA A 34 10.05 8.48 -31.44
N PHE A 35 10.65 9.50 -30.82
CA PHE A 35 9.95 10.72 -30.40
C PHE A 35 10.54 11.95 -31.10
N GLY A 36 10.03 12.23 -32.31
CA GLY A 36 10.12 13.57 -32.87
C GLY A 36 9.38 14.59 -31.98
N PRO A 37 9.59 15.91 -32.16
CA PRO A 37 9.05 16.96 -31.28
C PRO A 37 7.52 17.06 -31.21
N GLU A 38 6.78 16.19 -31.90
CA GLU A 38 5.30 16.13 -31.91
C GLU A 38 4.79 14.68 -31.86
N GLY A 39 5.24 13.89 -30.88
CA GLY A 39 4.64 12.58 -30.58
C GLY A 39 3.26 12.75 -29.90
N PRO A 40 2.22 12.00 -30.30
CA PRO A 40 0.87 12.22 -29.79
C PRO A 40 0.82 11.87 -28.30
N VAL A 41 0.50 12.87 -27.50
CA VAL A 41 -0.12 12.65 -26.18
C VAL A 41 -1.29 11.69 -26.40
N LEU A 42 -1.44 10.68 -25.54
CA LEU A 42 -2.63 9.84 -25.49
C LEU A 42 -3.87 10.73 -25.27
N THR A 43 -4.45 11.24 -26.35
CA THR A 43 -5.66 12.10 -26.33
C THR A 43 -6.92 11.34 -26.73
N HIS A 44 -6.83 10.04 -27.04
CA HIS A 44 -8.01 9.22 -27.31
C HIS A 44 -8.44 8.44 -26.06
N LEU A 45 -9.07 9.16 -25.13
CA LEU A 45 -10.19 8.63 -24.37
C LEU A 45 -11.45 9.12 -25.10
N ASP A 46 -12.32 8.21 -25.52
CA ASP A 46 -13.62 8.57 -26.07
C ASP A 46 -14.40 9.42 -25.05
N PRO A 47 -15.16 10.47 -25.46
CA PRO A 47 -15.87 11.36 -24.52
C PRO A 47 -16.87 10.63 -23.61
N ASP A 48 -17.32 9.45 -24.03
CA ASP A 48 -18.24 8.52 -23.38
C ASP A 48 -17.53 7.44 -22.56
N GLN A 49 -16.21 7.32 -22.68
CA GLN A 49 -15.33 6.61 -21.74
C GLN A 49 -14.92 7.61 -20.66
N GLY A 50 -15.77 7.75 -19.64
CA GLY A 50 -15.64 8.72 -18.56
C GLY A 50 -14.19 9.07 -18.24
N VAL A 51 -13.81 10.31 -18.53
CA VAL A 51 -12.51 10.87 -18.19
C VAL A 51 -12.30 10.61 -16.71
N LEU A 52 -11.34 9.74 -16.38
CA LEU A 52 -10.78 9.73 -15.04
C LEU A 52 -10.06 11.06 -14.95
N GLU A 53 -10.76 12.07 -14.44
CA GLU A 53 -10.15 13.30 -13.94
C GLU A 53 -9.24 12.87 -12.78
N LEU A 54 -8.08 12.34 -13.12
CA LEU A 54 -6.97 12.16 -12.21
C LEU A 54 -6.50 13.57 -11.92
N VAL A 55 -7.22 14.23 -11.02
CA VAL A 55 -6.68 15.33 -10.25
C VAL A 55 -5.52 14.72 -9.47
N LEU A 56 -4.35 14.64 -10.11
CA LEU A 56 -3.08 14.34 -9.49
C LEU A 56 -2.79 15.55 -8.61
N VAL A 57 -3.43 15.58 -7.44
CA VAL A 57 -3.11 16.52 -6.38
C VAL A 57 -1.63 16.31 -6.10
N ASP A 58 -0.81 17.31 -6.43
CA ASP A 58 0.61 17.32 -6.13
C ASP A 58 0.77 16.95 -4.64
N PRO A 59 1.54 15.91 -4.26
CA PRO A 59 1.61 15.42 -2.88
C PRO A 59 2.12 16.46 -1.86
N ARG A 60 2.41 17.68 -2.31
CA ARG A 60 2.86 18.85 -1.55
C ARG A 60 1.75 19.84 -1.18
N LEU A 61 0.51 19.63 -1.60
CA LEU A 61 -0.59 20.56 -1.33
C LEU A 61 -1.35 20.10 -0.08
N LEU A 62 -1.05 20.72 1.08
CA LEU A 62 -1.63 20.63 2.47
C LEU A 62 -0.81 19.81 3.52
N PRO A 63 -0.90 20.15 4.82
CA PRO A 63 0.21 20.72 5.59
C PRO A 63 1.26 19.71 6.08
N PRO A 64 2.56 19.94 5.84
CA PRO A 64 3.67 19.07 6.29
C PRO A 64 3.71 18.80 7.80
N ALA A 65 3.13 19.67 8.62
CA ALA A 65 3.15 19.58 10.08
C ALA A 65 2.40 18.35 10.61
N GLU A 66 1.32 17.94 9.95
CA GLU A 66 0.47 16.84 10.39
C GLU A 66 0.97 15.48 9.89
N LEU A 67 1.81 15.49 8.85
CA LEU A 67 2.31 14.31 8.15
C LEU A 67 2.94 13.27 9.11
N PRO A 68 3.85 13.63 10.04
CA PRO A 68 4.45 12.65 10.94
C PRO A 68 3.41 12.01 11.88
N GLU A 69 2.47 12.81 12.38
CA GLU A 69 1.44 12.35 13.32
C GLU A 69 0.46 11.40 12.64
N VAL A 70 -0.12 11.80 11.49
CA VAL A 70 -1.09 10.96 10.77
C VAL A 70 -0.42 9.70 10.23
N THR A 71 0.85 9.77 9.80
CA THR A 71 1.59 8.60 9.35
C THR A 71 1.82 7.60 10.48
N ALA A 72 2.24 8.08 11.65
CA ALA A 72 2.45 7.23 12.83
C ALA A 72 1.14 6.62 13.32
N TRP A 73 0.08 7.42 13.39
CA TRP A 73 -1.25 6.95 13.76
C TRP A 73 -1.77 5.89 12.78
N THR A 74 -1.66 6.15 11.48
CA THR A 74 -2.11 5.26 10.40
C THR A 74 -1.38 3.93 10.43
N ARG A 75 -0.05 3.97 10.62
CA ARG A 75 0.74 2.74 10.77
C ARG A 75 0.25 1.90 11.95
N ARG A 76 -0.04 2.52 13.10
CA ARG A 76 -0.58 1.81 14.27
C ARG A 76 -1.96 1.22 13.99
N TYR A 77 -2.85 2.00 13.37
CA TYR A 77 -4.19 1.54 12.97
C TYR A 77 -4.10 0.29 12.08
N LEU A 78 -3.26 0.34 11.05
CA LEU A 78 -3.10 -0.74 10.08
C LEU A 78 -2.55 -2.03 10.71
N VAL A 79 -1.59 -1.94 11.63
CA VAL A 79 -1.11 -3.12 12.36
C VAL A 79 -2.25 -3.76 13.17
N VAL A 80 -2.98 -2.96 13.95
CA VAL A 80 -4.11 -3.46 14.76
C VAL A 80 -5.20 -4.05 13.85
N MET A 81 -5.50 -3.40 12.73
CA MET A 81 -6.46 -3.90 11.75
C MET A 81 -6.05 -5.26 11.18
N LEU A 82 -4.79 -5.44 10.80
CA LEU A 82 -4.28 -6.71 10.30
C LEU A 82 -4.32 -7.80 11.38
N GLU A 83 -3.98 -7.49 12.63
CA GLU A 83 -4.08 -8.43 13.75
C GLU A 83 -5.54 -8.83 14.03
N VAL A 84 -6.48 -7.87 13.93
CA VAL A 84 -7.92 -8.14 14.01
C VAL A 84 -8.38 -9.05 12.88
N LEU A 85 -8.01 -8.74 11.63
CA LEU A 85 -8.28 -9.60 10.46
C LEU A 85 -7.62 -10.96 10.59
N ALA A 86 -6.46 -11.04 11.24
CA ALA A 86 -5.77 -12.29 11.55
C ALA A 86 -6.51 -13.14 12.61
N GLY A 87 -7.46 -12.54 13.33
CA GLY A 87 -8.16 -13.15 14.47
C GLY A 87 -7.33 -13.18 15.76
N GLN A 88 -6.28 -12.37 15.83
CA GLN A 88 -5.38 -12.27 16.99
C GLN A 88 -5.85 -11.21 17.98
N ARG A 89 -6.71 -10.28 17.55
CA ARG A 89 -7.23 -9.19 18.38
C ARG A 89 -8.73 -9.02 18.24
N PRO A 90 -9.42 -8.55 19.29
CA PRO A 90 -10.83 -8.24 19.23
C PRO A 90 -11.09 -7.00 18.34
N PRO A 91 -12.07 -7.05 17.42
CA PRO A 91 -12.40 -5.98 16.48
C PRO A 91 -12.84 -4.68 17.15
N GLN A 92 -13.33 -4.75 18.40
CA GLN A 92 -13.72 -3.60 19.22
C GLN A 92 -12.59 -2.56 19.38
N GLN A 93 -11.32 -2.96 19.24
CA GLN A 93 -10.18 -2.03 19.26
C GLN A 93 -10.23 -0.97 18.15
N LEU A 94 -10.91 -1.26 17.04
CA LEU A 94 -11.00 -0.36 15.88
C LEU A 94 -12.22 0.58 15.94
N LEU A 95 -13.17 0.33 16.86
CA LEU A 95 -14.45 1.03 16.89
C LEU A 95 -14.30 2.55 17.01
N ARG A 96 -13.37 2.99 17.87
CA ARG A 96 -13.09 4.42 18.09
C ARG A 96 -12.38 5.10 16.91
N TRP A 97 -11.64 4.33 16.13
CA TRP A 97 -10.78 4.82 15.05
C TRP A 97 -11.38 4.63 13.65
N SER A 98 -12.56 4.02 13.53
CA SER A 98 -13.17 3.69 12.24
C SER A 98 -14.58 4.28 12.16
N SER A 99 -15.04 4.67 10.97
CA SER A 99 -16.47 4.89 10.72
C SER A 99 -17.26 3.61 10.95
N ALA A 100 -18.58 3.73 11.10
CA ALA A 100 -19.46 2.59 11.34
C ALA A 100 -19.35 1.55 10.20
N ASP A 101 -19.28 2.02 8.95
CA ASP A 101 -19.20 1.16 7.76
C ASP A 101 -17.88 0.40 7.69
N ILE A 102 -16.75 1.07 7.97
CA ILE A 102 -15.44 0.42 8.01
C ILE A 102 -15.40 -0.63 9.13
N TYR A 103 -15.91 -0.31 10.31
CA TYR A 103 -16.01 -1.27 11.41
C TYR A 103 -16.87 -2.49 11.03
N ALA A 104 -18.05 -2.27 10.44
CA ALA A 104 -18.93 -3.34 9.98
C ALA A 104 -18.27 -4.21 8.89
N GLY A 105 -17.52 -3.59 7.96
CA GLY A 105 -16.73 -4.28 6.95
C GLY A 105 -15.66 -5.19 7.54
N VAL A 106 -14.86 -4.68 8.49
CA VAL A 106 -13.85 -5.47 9.20
C VAL A 106 -14.52 -6.63 9.96
N GLN A 107 -15.61 -6.36 10.67
CA GLN A 107 -16.36 -7.37 11.41
C GLN A 107 -16.89 -8.52 10.55
N ARG A 108 -17.40 -8.21 9.35
CA ARG A 108 -17.83 -9.25 8.41
C ARG A 108 -16.66 -10.12 7.95
N ARG A 109 -15.52 -9.50 7.61
CA ARG A 109 -14.31 -10.22 7.15
C ARG A 109 -13.73 -11.12 8.25
N THR A 110 -13.65 -10.63 9.49
CA THR A 110 -13.18 -11.44 10.63
C THR A 110 -14.10 -12.64 10.89
N ALA A 111 -15.42 -12.43 10.89
CA ALA A 111 -16.40 -13.50 11.09
C ALA A 111 -16.33 -14.57 9.99
N LEU A 112 -16.21 -14.16 8.72
CA LEU A 112 -16.03 -15.10 7.61
C LEU A 112 -14.74 -15.91 7.76
N ARG A 113 -13.63 -15.25 8.07
CA ARG A 113 -12.34 -15.92 8.25
C ARG A 113 -12.39 -16.88 9.43
N ALA A 114 -13.06 -16.54 10.52
CA ALA A 114 -13.25 -17.43 11.67
C ALA A 114 -13.99 -18.73 11.28
N ARG A 115 -15.01 -18.65 10.42
CA ARG A 115 -15.75 -19.82 9.91
C ARG A 115 -14.90 -20.72 8.99
N LEU A 116 -14.00 -20.12 8.22
CA LEU A 116 -13.14 -20.82 7.26
C LEU A 116 -11.84 -21.36 7.86
N ARG A 117 -11.56 -21.10 9.15
CA ARG A 117 -10.35 -21.61 9.81
C ARG A 117 -10.41 -23.13 9.94
N THR A 118 -9.69 -23.82 9.05
CA THR A 118 -9.27 -25.20 9.28
C THR A 118 -8.18 -25.20 10.36
N ARG A 119 -8.13 -26.24 11.20
CA ARG A 119 -7.28 -26.39 12.40
C ARG A 119 -5.75 -26.41 12.14
N THR A 120 -5.28 -25.94 11.00
CA THR A 120 -3.86 -25.87 10.69
C THR A 120 -3.26 -24.64 11.37
N SER A 121 -2.49 -24.89 12.43
CA SER A 121 -1.60 -23.92 13.07
C SER A 121 -0.51 -23.49 12.08
N ARG A 122 -0.83 -22.50 11.26
CA ARG A 122 0.19 -21.84 10.43
C ARG A 122 0.86 -20.81 11.32
N THR A 123 2.18 -20.91 11.47
CA THR A 123 3.02 -19.88 12.10
C THR A 123 2.75 -18.55 11.41
N VAL A 124 1.98 -17.68 12.06
CA VAL A 124 1.58 -16.39 11.50
C VAL A 124 2.76 -15.44 11.70
N ARG A 125 3.49 -15.12 10.62
CA ARG A 125 4.44 -14.00 10.65
C ARG A 125 3.71 -12.73 11.10
N PRO A 126 4.35 -11.86 11.91
CA PRO A 126 3.71 -10.66 12.40
C PRO A 126 3.29 -9.75 11.26
N ALA A 127 2.09 -9.17 11.38
CA ALA A 127 1.61 -8.16 10.45
C ALA A 127 2.53 -6.93 10.48
N ARG A 128 2.90 -6.42 9.31
CA ARG A 128 3.81 -5.27 9.19
C ARG A 128 3.35 -4.31 8.10
N VAL A 129 3.48 -3.01 8.39
CA VAL A 129 3.40 -1.96 7.37
C VAL A 129 4.76 -1.82 6.71
N VAL A 130 4.85 -2.11 5.42
CA VAL A 130 6.10 -2.04 4.63
C VAL A 130 6.38 -0.59 4.25
N SER A 131 5.39 0.06 3.63
CA SER A 131 5.48 1.46 3.20
C SER A 131 4.10 2.14 3.29
N LEU A 132 4.13 3.46 3.45
CA LEU A 132 2.96 4.34 3.36
C LEU A 132 3.33 5.55 2.50
N ARG A 133 2.36 6.03 1.74
CA ARG A 133 2.36 7.31 1.04
C ARG A 133 1.12 8.06 1.50
N VAL A 134 1.30 9.29 1.96
CA VAL A 134 0.22 10.11 2.49
C VAL A 134 0.13 11.39 1.67
N SER A 135 -1.08 11.78 1.30
CA SER A 135 -1.42 13.07 0.70
C SER A 135 -2.55 13.73 1.50
N PHE A 136 -2.68 15.04 1.37
CA PHE A 136 -3.71 15.81 2.09
C PHE A 136 -4.60 16.53 1.07
N PRO A 137 -5.67 15.91 0.56
CA PRO A 137 -6.52 16.57 -0.45
C PRO A 137 -7.22 17.85 0.07
N ARG A 138 -7.36 18.00 1.39
CA ARG A 138 -7.89 19.19 2.08
C ARG A 138 -7.45 19.16 3.55
N ASP A 139 -7.59 20.28 4.25
CA ASP A 139 -7.29 20.35 5.68
C ASP A 139 -8.10 19.32 6.49
N GLY A 140 -7.43 18.69 7.45
CA GLY A 140 -8.02 17.66 8.30
C GLY A 140 -8.38 16.36 7.58
N VAL A 141 -7.92 16.15 6.34
CA VAL A 141 -8.10 14.91 5.61
C VAL A 141 -6.77 14.42 5.07
N ALA A 142 -6.47 13.15 5.34
CA ALA A 142 -5.33 12.45 4.77
C ALA A 142 -5.81 11.26 3.92
N GLU A 143 -5.30 11.16 2.70
CA GLU A 143 -5.42 9.98 1.87
C GLU A 143 -4.11 9.19 1.93
N VAL A 144 -4.23 7.88 2.09
CA VAL A 144 -3.08 7.03 2.33
C VAL A 144 -3.12 5.82 1.42
N GLY A 145 -2.06 5.64 0.65
CA GLY A 145 -1.74 4.39 -0.05
C GLY A 145 -0.62 3.66 0.67
N GLY A 146 -0.66 2.32 0.69
CA GLY A 146 0.36 1.56 1.41
C GLY A 146 0.53 0.12 0.95
N VAL A 147 1.66 -0.45 1.37
CA VAL A 147 1.97 -1.87 1.18
C VAL A 147 2.08 -2.53 2.55
N LEU A 148 1.32 -3.61 2.72
CA LEU A 148 1.20 -4.37 3.95
C LEU A 148 1.74 -5.78 3.77
N GLN A 149 2.40 -6.30 4.79
CA GLN A 149 2.74 -7.71 4.93
C GLN A 149 1.76 -8.33 5.93
N ASP A 150 0.90 -9.24 5.47
CA ASP A 150 -0.06 -10.03 6.24
C ASP A 150 0.35 -11.50 6.21
N GLY A 151 1.13 -11.93 7.20
CA GLY A 151 1.75 -13.26 7.20
C GLY A 151 2.73 -13.40 6.04
N ASP A 152 2.43 -14.28 5.08
CA ASP A 152 3.23 -14.50 3.87
C ASP A 152 2.66 -13.79 2.64
N ARG A 153 1.56 -13.05 2.80
CA ARG A 153 0.93 -12.30 1.70
C ARG A 153 1.31 -10.83 1.77
N VAL A 154 1.57 -10.24 0.61
CA VAL A 154 1.67 -8.80 0.43
C VAL A 154 0.31 -8.29 -0.02
N ARG A 155 -0.17 -7.21 0.59
CA ARG A 155 -1.45 -6.57 0.25
C ARG A 155 -1.24 -5.08 0.03
N ALA A 156 -1.89 -4.55 -1.01
CA ALA A 156 -2.05 -3.12 -1.16
C ALA A 156 -3.18 -2.62 -0.25
N VAL A 157 -3.06 -1.39 0.24
CA VAL A 157 -4.12 -0.75 1.02
C VAL A 157 -4.31 0.69 0.56
N ALA A 158 -5.55 1.13 0.49
CA ALA A 158 -5.93 2.51 0.30
C ALA A 158 -6.89 2.92 1.43
N LEU A 159 -6.67 4.08 2.04
CA LEU A 159 -7.50 4.58 3.12
C LEU A 159 -7.68 6.09 3.04
N ARG A 160 -8.86 6.52 3.47
CA ARG A 160 -9.13 7.91 3.80
C ARG A 160 -9.22 8.04 5.30
N VAL A 161 -8.50 9.02 5.84
CA VAL A 161 -8.45 9.35 7.25
C VAL A 161 -8.93 10.77 7.41
N ASP A 162 -10.07 10.94 8.08
CA ASP A 162 -10.61 12.25 8.41
C ASP A 162 -10.34 12.58 9.88
N ARG A 163 -10.04 13.85 10.13
CA ARG A 163 -9.98 14.45 11.45
C ARG A 163 -11.39 14.58 12.00
N SER A 164 -11.61 13.99 13.16
CA SER A 164 -12.89 13.95 13.85
C SER A 164 -12.72 14.58 15.23
N THR A 165 -13.52 15.60 15.51
CA THR A 165 -13.63 16.17 16.85
C THR A 165 -14.75 15.47 17.60
N ASP A 166 -14.46 14.98 18.80
CA ASP A 166 -15.46 14.50 19.75
C ASP A 166 -15.29 15.14 21.14
N ARG A 167 -16.08 14.69 22.11
CA ARG A 167 -16.03 15.20 23.49
C ARG A 167 -14.66 15.02 24.16
N SER A 168 -13.80 14.16 23.64
CA SER A 168 -12.46 13.90 24.16
C SER A 168 -11.36 14.62 23.37
N GLY A 169 -11.73 15.44 22.40
CA GLY A 169 -10.82 16.21 21.56
C GLY A 169 -10.75 15.72 20.12
N GLU A 170 -9.72 16.19 19.43
CA GLU A 170 -9.48 15.88 18.03
C GLU A 170 -8.76 14.55 17.86
N ARG A 171 -9.19 13.75 16.89
CA ARG A 171 -8.56 12.48 16.55
C ARG A 171 -8.69 12.14 15.08
N TRP A 172 -7.78 11.33 14.59
CA TRP A 172 -7.90 10.70 13.29
C TRP A 172 -8.91 9.55 13.31
N ARG A 173 -9.66 9.41 12.21
CA ARG A 173 -10.65 8.35 12.01
C ARG A 173 -10.63 7.87 10.56
N VAL A 174 -10.54 6.57 10.34
CA VAL A 174 -10.65 5.97 9.00
C VAL A 174 -12.10 6.00 8.54
N THR A 175 -12.36 6.60 7.39
CA THR A 175 -13.70 6.78 6.82
C THR A 175 -13.89 6.03 5.51
N ALA A 176 -12.82 5.75 4.77
CA ALA A 176 -12.80 4.83 3.64
C ALA A 176 -11.60 3.88 3.76
N LEU A 177 -11.77 2.62 3.35
CA LEU A 177 -10.72 1.60 3.43
C LEU A 177 -10.94 0.53 2.36
N GLU A 178 -9.92 0.33 1.53
CA GLU A 178 -9.81 -0.78 0.60
C GLU A 178 -8.53 -1.58 0.87
N LEU A 179 -8.64 -2.90 0.79
CA LEU A 179 -7.55 -3.85 1.04
C LEU A 179 -7.55 -4.90 -0.06
N GLY A 180 -6.42 -5.03 -0.77
CA GLY A 180 -6.18 -6.03 -1.80
C GLY A 180 -5.88 -7.44 -1.28
#